data_AF-A0A0R2JZ26-F1
#
_entry.id   AF-A0A0R2JZ26-F1
#
_cell.length_a   1.000
_cell.length_b   1.000
_cell.length_c   1.000
_cell.angle_alpha   90.00
_cell.angle_beta   90.00
_cell.angle_gamma   90.00
#
_symmetry.space_group_name_H-M   'P 1'
#
loop_
_entity.id
_entity.type
_entity.pdbx_description
1 polymer ?
#
loop_
_entity_poly.entity_id
_entity_poly.type
_entity_poly.pdbx_seq_one_letter_code
_entity_poly.pdbx_strand_id
1 'polypeptide(L)'
;MSNQIYLAAPFFSPKQEEHVRTVQNLLAKNPTLSAKKIFIPMEHQMESEEFGSFRWQTGVFNSDMRQVHRADAVVAILDYKLIRH
;
A
#
# COMPACT_ATOMS: atom_id res chain seq x y z
N MET A 1 8.13 11.17 -18.32
CA MET A 1 8.42 10.22 -17.22
C MET A 1 7.20 10.17 -16.33
N SER A 2 6.85 9.01 -15.76
CA SER A 2 5.66 8.88 -14.90
C SER A 2 6.06 8.32 -13.55
N ASN A 3 5.68 9.04 -12.48
CA ASN A 3 6.09 8.74 -11.12
C ASN A 3 5.45 7.44 -10.64
N GLN A 4 6.21 6.65 -9.89
CA GLN A 4 5.77 5.46 -9.17
C GLN A 4 5.44 5.81 -7.73
N ILE A 5 4.29 5.33 -7.25
CA ILE A 5 3.79 5.60 -5.91
C ILE A 5 3.71 4.31 -5.12
N TYR A 6 4.13 4.36 -3.86
CA TYR A 6 3.80 3.36 -2.85
C TYR A 6 2.65 3.89 -1.98
N LEU A 7 1.50 3.22 -1.99
CA LEU A 7 0.33 3.61 -1.19
C LEU A 7 0.37 2.87 0.16
N ALA A 8 0.84 3.57 1.20
CA ALA A 8 0.91 3.05 2.56
C ALA A 8 -0.42 3.29 3.28
N ALA A 9 -1.08 2.23 3.74
CA ALA A 9 -2.34 2.35 4.46
C ALA A 9 -2.60 1.10 5.31
N PRO A 10 -3.31 1.21 6.45
CA PRO A 10 -3.92 0.05 7.07
C PRO A 10 -5.06 -0.49 6.20
N PHE A 11 -5.33 -1.80 6.30
CA PHE A 11 -6.40 -2.50 5.56
C PHE A 11 -6.98 -3.65 6.39
N PHE A 12 -7.14 -3.43 7.69
CA PHE A 12 -7.60 -4.42 8.68
C PHE A 12 -9.12 -4.35 8.94
N SER A 13 -9.84 -3.51 8.21
CA SER A 13 -11.30 -3.35 8.30
C SER A 13 -11.90 -2.93 6.97
N PRO A 14 -13.20 -3.20 6.72
CA PRO A 14 -13.85 -2.80 5.47
C PRO A 14 -13.75 -1.30 5.18
N LYS A 15 -13.79 -0.45 6.22
CA LYS A 15 -13.68 1.00 6.06
C LYS A 15 -12.27 1.43 5.63
N GLN A 16 -11.25 0.75 6.16
CA GLN A 16 -9.87 0.98 5.75
C GLN A 16 -9.64 0.56 4.30
N GLU A 17 -10.17 -0.60 3.88
CA GLU A 17 -10.11 -1.03 2.49
C GLU A 17 -10.85 -0.05 1.54
N GLU A 18 -12.00 0.47 1.95
CA GLU A 18 -12.74 1.50 1.21
C GLU A 18 -11.89 2.78 1.01
N HIS A 19 -11.17 3.22 2.05
CA HIS A 19 -10.27 4.35 1.95
C HIS A 19 -9.11 4.07 0.98
N VAL A 20 -8.51 2.88 1.04
CA VAL A 20 -7.46 2.47 0.10
C VAL A 20 -7.95 2.53 -1.34
N ARG A 21 -9.11 1.94 -1.64
CA ARG A 21 -9.71 1.93 -2.99
C ARG A 21 -10.06 3.34 -3.46
N THR A 22 -10.59 4.18 -2.56
CA THR A 22 -10.90 5.58 -2.86
C THR A 22 -9.65 6.36 -3.28
N VAL A 23 -8.57 6.25 -2.49
CA VAL A 23 -7.32 6.95 -2.78
C VAL A 23 -6.64 6.39 -4.03
N GLN A 24 -6.62 5.06 -4.23
CA GLN A 24 -6.16 4.43 -5.48
C GLN A 24 -6.86 5.03 -6.71
N ASN A 25 -8.20 5.12 -6.68
CA ASN A 25 -8.98 5.66 -7.79
C ASN A 25 -8.70 7.15 -8.05
N LEU A 26 -8.45 7.94 -7.00
CA LEU A 26 -8.09 9.36 -7.14
C LEU A 26 -6.67 9.52 -7.70
N LEU A 27 -5.71 8.75 -7.22
CA LEU A 27 -4.33 8.75 -7.71
C LEU A 27 -4.27 8.30 -9.18
N ALA A 28 -5.07 7.32 -9.58
CA ALA A 28 -5.14 6.84 -10.97
C ALA A 28 -5.64 7.91 -11.96
N LYS A 29 -6.40 8.91 -11.49
CA LYS A 29 -6.88 10.05 -12.29
C LYS A 29 -5.90 11.22 -12.33
N ASN A 30 -4.82 11.19 -11.53
CA ASN A 30 -3.84 12.27 -11.50
C ASN A 30 -2.93 12.21 -12.74
N PRO A 31 -2.92 13.24 -13.61
CA PRO A 31 -2.16 13.22 -14.87
C PRO A 31 -0.64 13.20 -14.67
N THR A 32 -0.15 13.51 -13.47
CA THR A 32 1.28 13.47 -13.14
C THR A 32 1.77 12.06 -12.79
N LEU A 33 0.85 11.11 -12.58
CA LEU A 33 1.13 9.74 -12.16
C LEU A 33 0.77 8.76 -13.27
N SER A 34 1.43 7.59 -13.28
CA SER A 34 0.90 6.46 -14.04
C SER A 34 0.02 5.61 -13.14
N ALA A 35 -1.25 5.45 -13.49
CA ALA A 35 -2.16 4.54 -12.78
C ALA A 35 -1.62 3.11 -12.66
N LYS A 36 -0.81 2.66 -13.64
CA LYS A 36 -0.16 1.34 -13.64
C LYS A 36 1.03 1.21 -12.68
N LYS A 37 1.47 2.32 -12.06
CA LYS A 37 2.64 2.39 -11.18
C LYS A 37 2.27 2.77 -9.75
N ILE A 38 1.05 2.44 -9.32
CA ILE A 38 0.64 2.57 -7.92
C ILE A 38 0.75 1.17 -7.31
N PHE A 39 1.68 1.00 -6.38
CA PHE A 39 1.84 -0.24 -5.62
C PHE A 39 0.98 -0.18 -4.36
N ILE A 40 0.18 -1.23 -4.12
CA ILE A 40 -0.73 -1.33 -2.98
C ILE A 40 -0.44 -2.64 -2.24
N PRO A 41 0.10 -2.59 -1.00
CA PRO A 41 0.48 -3.80 -0.26
C PRO A 41 -0.66 -4.81 -0.07
N MET A 42 -1.90 -4.31 0.08
CA MET A 42 -3.11 -5.12 0.23
C MET A 42 -3.33 -6.12 -0.93
N GLU A 43 -2.87 -5.79 -2.15
CA GLU A 43 -3.05 -6.61 -3.36
C GLU A 43 -1.88 -7.60 -3.60
N HIS A 44 -0.83 -7.55 -2.78
CA HIS A 44 0.42 -8.27 -3.03
C HIS A 44 0.84 -9.15 -1.84
N GLN A 45 0.11 -10.25 -1.65
CA GLN A 45 0.42 -11.25 -0.62
C GLN A 45 1.37 -12.33 -1.15
N MET A 46 2.21 -12.89 -0.28
CA MET A 46 3.06 -14.03 -0.63
C MET A 46 2.32 -15.36 -0.41
N GLU A 47 1.46 -15.73 -1.36
CA GLU A 47 0.63 -16.95 -1.29
C GLU A 47 1.44 -18.26 -1.30
N SER A 48 2.71 -18.21 -1.71
CA SER A 48 3.60 -19.39 -1.75
C SER A 48 4.13 -19.82 -0.38
N GLU A 49 3.93 -19.03 0.67
CA GLU A 49 4.42 -19.30 2.02
C GLU A 49 3.23 -19.33 3.01
N GLU A 50 3.34 -20.13 4.07
CA GLU A 50 2.32 -20.17 5.13
C GLU A 50 2.19 -18.79 5.78
N PHE A 51 0.97 -18.25 5.81
CA PHE A 51 0.68 -16.95 6.40
C PHE A 51 1.18 -16.87 7.86
N GLY A 52 1.93 -15.82 8.17
CA GLY A 52 2.48 -15.60 9.51
C GLY A 52 3.75 -16.39 9.83
N SER A 53 4.20 -17.32 8.99
CA SER A 53 5.49 -18.00 9.15
C SER A 53 6.67 -17.02 9.04
N PHE A 54 7.84 -17.39 9.58
CA PHE A 54 9.05 -16.55 9.50
C PHE A 54 9.45 -16.21 8.05
N ARG A 55 9.31 -17.18 7.13
CA ARG A 55 9.58 -16.98 5.70
C ARG A 55 8.58 -16.00 5.09
N TRP A 56 7.30 -16.16 5.41
CA TRP A 56 6.25 -15.24 4.98
C TRP A 56 6.51 -13.81 5.48
N GLN A 57 6.78 -13.64 6.78
CA GLN A 57 7.05 -12.33 7.37
C GLN A 57 8.25 -11.66 6.70
N THR A 58 9.36 -12.39 6.55
CA THR A 58 10.60 -11.88 5.95
C THR A 58 10.39 -11.49 4.49
N GLY A 59 9.67 -12.29 3.71
CA GLY A 59 9.48 -11.99 2.30
C GLY A 59 8.46 -10.87 2.03
N VAL A 60 7.36 -10.77 2.81
CA VAL A 60 6.44 -9.62 2.73
C VAL A 60 7.19 -8.33 3.07
N PHE A 61 7.91 -8.30 4.19
CA PHE A 61 8.70 -7.15 4.60
C PHE A 61 9.70 -6.72 3.51
N ASN A 62 10.49 -7.67 2.99
CA ASN A 62 11.46 -7.38 1.94
C ASN A 62 10.78 -6.92 0.63
N SER A 63 9.60 -7.44 0.31
CA SER A 63 8.82 -7.00 -0.85
C SER A 63 8.38 -5.55 -0.71
N ASP A 64 7.77 -5.20 0.41
CA ASP A 64 7.32 -3.84 0.70
C ASP A 64 8.48 -2.85 0.70
N MET A 65 9.58 -3.18 1.38
CA MET A 65 10.77 -2.31 1.42
C MET A 65 11.35 -2.06 0.03
N ARG A 66 11.42 -3.08 -0.84
CA ARG A 66 11.85 -2.89 -2.24
C ARG A 66 10.94 -1.94 -3.00
N GLN A 67 9.64 -1.98 -2.75
CA GLN A 67 8.68 -1.12 -3.44
C GLN A 67 8.72 0.31 -2.92
N VAL A 68 8.92 0.50 -1.62
CA VAL A 68 9.22 1.82 -1.02
C VAL A 68 10.48 2.42 -1.65
N HIS A 69 11.57 1.66 -1.76
CA HIS A 69 12.81 2.16 -2.36
C HIS A 69 12.71 2.47 -3.86
N ARG A 70 11.80 1.82 -4.58
CA ARG A 70 11.57 2.06 -6.02
C ARG A 70 10.60 3.19 -6.30
N ALA A 71 9.79 3.58 -5.32
CA ALA A 71 8.80 4.63 -5.49
C ALA A 71 9.46 6.01 -5.52
N ASP A 72 8.94 6.88 -6.38
CA ASP A 72 9.34 8.30 -6.42
C ASP A 72 8.70 9.08 -5.25
N ALA A 73 7.56 8.60 -4.75
CA ALA A 73 6.93 9.13 -3.54
C ALA A 73 6.10 8.07 -2.80
N VAL A 74 5.96 8.26 -1.50
CA VAL A 74 5.05 7.50 -0.63
C VAL A 74 3.82 8.35 -0.36
N VAL A 75 2.63 7.78 -0.58
CA VAL A 75 1.36 8.37 -0.16
C VAL A 75 0.85 7.55 1.03
N ALA A 76 0.69 8.20 2.18
CA ALA A 76 0.25 7.54 3.41
C ALA A 76 -1.20 7.93 3.77
N ILE A 77 -2.05 6.93 4.00
CA ILE A 77 -3.38 7.10 4.61
C ILE A 77 -3.22 6.88 6.11
N LEU A 78 -3.32 7.97 6.86
CA LEU A 78 -3.20 7.94 8.31
C LEU A 78 -4.59 7.71 8.94
N ASP A 79 -4.80 6.52 9.50
CA ASP A 79 -6.04 6.15 10.19
C ASP A 79 -5.86 6.33 11.70
N TYR A 80 -6.28 7.49 12.21
CA TYR A 80 -6.19 7.82 13.63
C TYR A 80 -7.51 7.53 14.36
N LYS A 81 -7.41 6.61 15.32
CA LYS A 81 -8.13 6.61 16.60
C LYS A 81 -8.10 7.99 17.27
N LEU A 82 -8.99 8.94 16.96
CA LEU A 82 -9.09 10.16 17.80
C LEU A 82 -9.68 9.76 19.16
N ILE A 83 -8.83 9.33 20.09
CA ILE A 83 -9.22 9.10 21.48
C ILE A 83 -9.41 10.48 22.10
N ARG A 84 -10.67 10.89 22.29
CA ARG A 84 -10.99 12.04 23.15
C ARG A 84 -11.00 11.51 24.59
N HIS A 85 -10.05 11.98 25.39
CA HIS A 85 -10.07 11.84 26.85
C HIS A 85 -11.13 12.76 27.46
#